data_AF-A0A5C1QS11-F1
#
_entry.id   AF-A0A5C1QS11-F1
#
_cell.length_a   1.000
_cell.length_b   1.000
_cell.length_c   1.000
_cell.angle_alpha   90.00
_cell.angle_beta   90.00
_cell.angle_gamma   90.00
#
_symmetry.space_group_name_H-M   'P 1'
#
loop_
_entity.id
_entity.type
_entity.pdbx_description
1 polymer ?
#
loop_
_entity_poly.entity_id
_entity_poly.type
_entity_poly.pdbx_seq_one_letter_code
_entity_poly.pdbx_strand_id
1 'polypeptide(L)'
;MTSGSTTLAAESFRQILSQGPYSKIEQLLKIVGRDSFQLIDVLIRDSRLLPSGELEVPPFFKSDGKFSPYSLYSFWTMVSYLREKPLWYYHLESFCLDGAPQEELFKFPSELLNCPVLKTLTIRNAGLRQIPEDVLKMRRLRALDVSCNRISCLPSGIGSLRQLVYFNAADNDLKELPLQLGSLRKLQILNLSGNKIGSLGNLLESLVGLKKLNLSGNCLEKLPIGLNSLNQLERIQLAYNDLSAEDEAVWEEGDFSQIPGHQWHFSF
;
A
#
# COMPACT_ATOMS: atom_id res chain seq x y z
N MET A 1 -41.73 12.38 30.31
CA MET A 1 -41.30 10.96 30.28
C MET A 1 -39.98 10.84 29.51
N THR A 2 -38.86 11.28 30.08
CA THR A 2 -37.53 11.24 29.42
C THR A 2 -36.39 10.91 30.39
N SER A 3 -36.68 10.61 31.66
CA SER A 3 -35.67 10.26 32.68
C SER A 3 -35.33 8.76 32.76
N GLY A 4 -35.86 7.93 31.84
CA GLY A 4 -35.67 6.48 31.83
C GLY A 4 -34.56 5.98 30.90
N SER A 5 -34.30 6.66 29.77
CA SER A 5 -33.34 6.15 28.77
C SER A 5 -31.88 6.56 29.05
N THR A 6 -31.66 7.70 29.69
CA THR A 6 -30.32 8.19 30.09
C THR A 6 -29.73 7.39 31.24
N THR A 7 -30.56 6.91 32.16
CA THR A 7 -30.15 6.11 33.32
C THR A 7 -29.75 4.69 32.91
N LEU A 8 -30.48 4.08 31.96
CA LEU A 8 -30.16 2.76 31.39
C LEU A 8 -28.81 2.77 30.64
N ALA A 9 -28.52 3.86 29.93
CA ALA A 9 -27.25 4.04 29.22
C ALA A 9 -26.07 4.19 30.21
N ALA A 10 -26.28 4.91 31.32
CA ALA A 10 -25.25 5.13 32.34
C ALA A 10 -24.93 3.87 33.15
N GLU A 11 -25.93 3.04 33.46
CA GLU A 11 -25.72 1.74 34.14
C GLU A 11 -25.01 0.73 33.23
N SER A 12 -25.40 0.68 31.95
CA SER A 12 -24.70 -0.11 30.94
C SER A 12 -23.23 0.32 30.81
N PHE A 13 -22.97 1.63 30.81
CA PHE A 13 -21.61 2.19 30.75
C PHE A 13 -20.75 1.77 31.95
N ARG A 14 -21.32 1.80 33.17
CA ARG A 14 -20.61 1.39 34.40
C ARG A 14 -20.33 -0.11 34.44
N GLN A 15 -21.26 -0.94 33.96
CA GLN A 15 -21.09 -2.39 33.88
C GLN A 15 -20.05 -2.80 32.82
N ILE A 16 -19.90 -2.00 31.76
CA ILE A 16 -18.84 -2.20 30.77
C ILE A 16 -17.48 -1.86 31.40
N LEU A 17 -17.38 -0.75 32.12
CA LEU A 17 -16.17 -0.29 32.82
C LEU A 17 -15.67 -1.23 33.94
N SER A 18 -16.41 -2.26 34.33
CA SER A 18 -15.94 -3.28 35.29
C SER A 18 -15.31 -4.53 34.64
N GLN A 19 -15.35 -4.64 33.31
CA GLN A 19 -14.82 -5.80 32.57
C GLN A 19 -13.33 -5.62 32.21
N GLY A 20 -12.73 -6.57 31.46
CA GLY A 20 -11.36 -6.42 30.98
C GLY A 20 -11.21 -5.25 29.98
N PRO A 21 -10.00 -4.68 29.82
CA PRO A 21 -9.77 -3.49 28.98
C PRO A 21 -10.25 -3.66 27.53
N TYR A 22 -10.17 -4.87 26.99
CA TYR A 22 -10.59 -5.20 25.63
C TYR A 22 -12.12 -5.30 25.45
N SER A 23 -12.86 -5.85 26.42
CA SER A 23 -14.33 -5.95 26.32
C SER A 23 -15.03 -4.61 26.60
N LYS A 24 -14.34 -3.69 27.31
CA LYS A 24 -14.79 -2.31 27.50
C LYS A 24 -15.00 -1.58 26.18
N ILE A 25 -14.01 -1.64 25.30
CA ILE A 25 -13.92 -0.73 24.16
C ILE A 25 -14.90 -1.13 23.04
N GLU A 26 -15.04 -2.42 22.74
CA GLU A 26 -16.00 -2.89 21.72
C GLU A 26 -17.46 -2.57 22.07
N GLN A 27 -17.83 -2.68 23.36
CA GLN A 27 -19.20 -2.39 23.81
C GLN A 27 -19.45 -0.88 23.86
N LEU A 28 -18.43 -0.08 24.20
CA LEU A 28 -18.51 1.38 24.16
C LEU A 28 -18.63 1.93 22.73
N LEU A 29 -17.93 1.36 21.75
CA LEU A 29 -18.04 1.74 20.34
C LEU A 29 -19.45 1.55 19.76
N LYS A 30 -20.22 0.60 20.27
CA LYS A 30 -21.63 0.41 19.91
C LYS A 30 -22.56 1.47 20.51
N ILE A 31 -22.14 2.13 21.60
CA ILE A 31 -22.96 3.06 22.37
C ILE A 31 -22.74 4.51 21.95
N VAL A 32 -21.49 4.95 21.76
CA VAL A 32 -21.19 6.39 21.57
C VAL A 32 -21.32 6.86 20.12
N GLY A 33 -21.47 5.94 19.15
CA GLY A 33 -21.53 6.28 17.73
C GLY A 33 -20.15 6.63 17.15
N ARG A 34 -20.05 6.69 15.81
CA ARG A 34 -18.78 6.78 15.06
C ARG A 34 -18.00 8.09 15.24
N ASP A 35 -18.57 9.11 15.85
CA ASP A 35 -17.99 10.47 15.90
C ASP A 35 -17.18 10.78 17.17
N SER A 36 -17.01 9.82 18.07
CA SER A 36 -16.40 10.04 19.39
C SER A 36 -14.90 9.72 19.44
N PHE A 37 -14.14 10.20 18.46
CA PHE A 37 -12.68 9.95 18.36
C PHE A 37 -11.92 10.33 19.64
N GLN A 38 -12.34 11.39 20.33
CA GLN A 38 -11.73 11.83 21.58
C GLN A 38 -11.96 10.85 22.75
N LEU A 39 -13.12 10.18 22.77
CA LEU A 39 -13.48 9.22 23.83
C LEU A 39 -12.77 7.88 23.63
N ILE A 40 -12.60 7.46 22.38
CA ILE A 40 -11.78 6.28 22.02
C ILE A 40 -10.32 6.51 22.40
N ASP A 41 -9.77 7.69 22.09
CA ASP A 41 -8.41 8.06 22.49
C ASP A 41 -8.24 8.00 24.02
N VAL A 42 -9.20 8.50 24.80
CA VAL A 42 -9.13 8.46 26.28
C VAL A 42 -9.19 7.03 26.82
N LEU A 43 -10.04 6.16 26.27
CA LEU A 43 -10.18 4.77 26.74
C LEU A 43 -9.00 3.87 26.36
N ILE A 44 -8.43 4.07 25.17
CA ILE A 44 -7.18 3.43 24.78
C ILE A 44 -6.08 3.86 25.73
N ARG A 45 -6.07 5.13 26.18
CA ARG A 45 -5.00 5.66 27.03
C ARG A 45 -4.89 5.04 28.42
N ASP A 46 -6.01 4.61 28.98
CA ASP A 46 -6.13 4.13 30.37
C ASP A 46 -5.78 2.64 30.54
N SER A 47 -5.70 1.89 29.44
CA SER A 47 -5.44 0.43 29.42
C SER A 47 -4.01 0.04 29.03
N ARG A 48 -3.10 1.01 28.95
CA ARG A 48 -1.85 0.94 28.17
C ARG A 48 -0.64 0.30 28.82
N LEU A 49 -0.61 0.10 30.13
CA LEU A 49 0.63 -0.21 30.83
C LEU A 49 0.69 -1.69 31.23
N LEU A 50 1.70 -2.41 30.72
CA LEU A 50 2.20 -3.61 31.38
C LEU A 50 2.70 -3.24 32.79
N PRO A 51 2.80 -4.20 33.73
CA PRO A 51 3.34 -3.95 35.08
C PRO A 51 4.75 -3.30 35.09
N SER A 52 5.48 -3.39 33.97
CA SER A 52 6.80 -2.80 33.71
C SER A 52 6.77 -1.39 33.11
N GLY A 53 5.61 -0.83 32.79
CA GLY A 53 5.47 0.49 32.14
C GLY A 53 5.58 0.48 30.62
N GLU A 54 5.67 -0.70 29.99
CA GLU A 54 5.71 -0.84 28.54
C GLU A 54 4.30 -0.84 27.92
N LEU A 55 4.17 -0.19 26.76
CA LEU A 55 2.96 -0.24 25.93
C LEU A 55 2.77 -1.65 25.37
N GLU A 56 1.62 -2.28 25.62
CA GLU A 56 1.30 -3.59 25.04
C GLU A 56 1.47 -3.57 23.51
N VAL A 57 2.12 -4.60 22.97
CA VAL A 57 2.15 -4.87 21.53
C VAL A 57 0.70 -5.15 21.12
N PRO A 58 0.11 -4.37 20.20
CA PRO A 58 -1.29 -4.57 19.85
C PRO A 58 -1.49 -6.00 19.31
N PRO A 59 -2.58 -6.69 19.66
CA PRO A 59 -2.79 -8.11 19.31
C PRO A 59 -2.83 -8.39 17.80
N PHE A 60 -2.98 -7.34 16.99
CA PHE A 60 -2.98 -7.37 15.53
C PHE A 60 -1.61 -7.06 14.89
N PHE A 61 -0.60 -6.77 15.72
CA PHE A 61 0.79 -6.71 15.32
C PHE A 61 1.33 -8.15 15.31
N LYS A 62 1.68 -8.65 14.12
CA LYS A 62 2.30 -9.98 14.03
C LYS A 62 3.76 -9.86 14.47
N SER A 63 4.26 -10.85 15.19
CA SER A 63 5.64 -10.91 15.70
C SER A 63 6.72 -10.89 14.61
N ASP A 64 6.34 -10.97 13.33
CA ASP A 64 7.22 -10.87 12.16
C ASP A 64 7.42 -9.42 11.66
N GLY A 65 7.00 -8.41 12.44
CA GLY A 65 7.15 -7.00 12.06
C GLY A 65 6.21 -6.57 10.94
N LYS A 66 5.12 -7.31 10.72
CA LYS A 66 4.05 -6.98 9.78
C LYS A 66 2.78 -6.60 10.52
N PHE A 67 2.14 -5.56 10.03
CA PHE A 67 0.85 -5.09 10.51
C PHE A 67 -0.16 -5.15 9.37
N SER A 68 -1.37 -5.65 9.63
CA SER A 68 -2.49 -5.59 8.69
C SER A 68 -3.77 -5.30 9.48
N PRO A 69 -4.34 -4.08 9.42
CA PRO A 69 -5.58 -3.79 10.10
C PRO A 69 -6.70 -4.53 9.36
N TYR A 70 -7.53 -5.26 10.11
CA TYR A 70 -8.73 -5.91 9.60
C TYR A 70 -9.99 -5.06 9.85
N SER A 71 -9.83 -3.90 10.48
CA SER A 71 -10.90 -2.93 10.74
C SER A 71 -10.37 -1.50 10.87
N LEU A 72 -11.26 -0.53 10.65
CA LEU A 72 -11.02 0.87 11.03
C LEU A 72 -10.45 1.04 12.44
N TYR A 73 -11.02 0.29 13.37
CA TYR A 73 -10.63 0.34 14.77
C TYR A 73 -9.18 -0.09 14.94
N SER A 74 -8.77 -1.21 14.36
CA SER A 74 -7.38 -1.67 14.41
C SER A 74 -6.42 -0.67 13.74
N PHE A 75 -6.84 -0.02 12.66
CA PHE A 75 -6.04 1.01 11.99
C PHE A 75 -5.82 2.22 12.90
N TRP A 76 -6.88 2.87 13.39
CA TRP A 76 -6.76 4.07 14.22
C TRP A 76 -6.10 3.80 15.57
N THR A 77 -6.38 2.63 16.14
CA THR A 77 -5.69 2.17 17.35
C THR A 77 -4.19 2.14 17.09
N MET A 78 -3.72 1.50 16.02
CA MET A 78 -2.30 1.52 15.66
C MET A 78 -1.76 2.92 15.39
N VAL A 79 -2.48 3.79 14.68
CA VAL A 79 -2.06 5.18 14.48
C VAL A 79 -1.85 5.89 15.82
N SER A 80 -2.72 5.64 16.80
CA SER A 80 -2.56 6.19 18.16
C SER A 80 -1.28 5.68 18.83
N TYR A 81 -0.95 4.39 18.69
CA TYR A 81 0.31 3.84 19.21
C TYR A 81 1.54 4.44 18.53
N LEU A 82 1.51 4.66 17.21
CA LEU A 82 2.66 5.23 16.48
C LEU A 82 3.06 6.61 17.02
N ARG A 83 2.11 7.40 17.54
CA ARG A 83 2.38 8.73 18.14
C ARG A 83 3.28 8.65 19.36
N GLU A 84 3.14 7.60 20.16
CA GLU A 84 3.91 7.38 21.39
C GLU A 84 5.27 6.71 21.11
N LYS A 85 5.53 6.28 19.87
CA LYS A 85 6.78 5.59 19.45
C LYS A 85 7.19 4.45 20.40
N PRO A 86 6.33 3.45 20.62
CA PRO A 86 6.64 2.28 21.47
C PRO A 86 7.88 1.54 20.97
N LEU A 87 8.50 0.69 21.79
CA LEU A 87 9.74 -0.01 21.42
C LEU A 87 9.66 -0.75 20.07
N TRP A 88 8.52 -1.38 19.77
CA TRP A 88 8.30 -2.07 18.49
C TRP A 88 8.33 -1.14 17.27
N TYR A 89 8.08 0.17 17.42
CA TYR A 89 8.16 1.17 16.35
C TYR A 89 9.53 1.16 15.67
N TYR A 90 10.59 0.96 16.47
CA TYR A 90 11.98 0.93 16.01
C TYR A 90 12.35 -0.35 15.27
N HIS A 91 11.46 -1.35 15.30
CA HIS A 91 11.58 -2.64 14.62
C HIS A 91 10.56 -2.84 13.49
N LEU A 92 9.71 -1.85 13.20
CA LEU A 92 8.68 -1.93 12.17
C LEU A 92 9.31 -1.86 10.76
N GLU A 93 9.56 -3.02 10.15
CA GLU A 93 10.13 -3.11 8.80
C GLU A 93 9.07 -3.10 7.69
N SER A 94 7.83 -3.50 7.99
CA SER A 94 6.77 -3.65 7.00
C SER A 94 5.41 -3.16 7.53
N PHE A 95 4.78 -2.29 6.77
CA PHE A 95 3.43 -1.82 7.04
C PHE A 95 2.48 -2.29 5.93
N CYS A 96 1.39 -2.97 6.30
CA CYS A 96 0.34 -3.34 5.36
C CYS A 96 -1.00 -2.74 5.80
N LEU A 97 -1.71 -2.18 4.83
CA LEU A 97 -3.09 -1.79 4.91
C LEU A 97 -3.80 -2.49 3.75
N ASP A 98 -4.67 -3.45 4.05
CA ASP A 98 -5.48 -4.12 3.03
C ASP A 98 -6.94 -4.05 3.49
N GLY A 99 -7.75 -3.28 2.77
CA GLY A 99 -9.15 -3.03 3.15
C GLY A 99 -9.28 -1.94 4.22
N ALA A 100 -9.36 -0.68 3.78
CA ALA A 100 -9.79 0.45 4.60
C ALA A 100 -11.21 0.87 4.17
N PRO A 101 -12.06 1.39 5.06
CA PRO A 101 -13.42 1.76 4.69
C PRO A 101 -13.43 2.88 3.65
N GLN A 102 -14.47 2.84 2.83
CA GLN A 102 -14.64 3.75 1.72
C GLN A 102 -14.76 5.21 2.13
N GLU A 103 -13.99 6.00 1.38
CA GLU A 103 -14.14 7.41 1.02
C GLU A 103 -13.90 8.47 2.12
N GLU A 104 -12.98 9.38 1.77
CA GLU A 104 -12.70 10.70 2.34
C GLU A 104 -11.67 10.86 3.47
N LEU A 105 -11.28 9.83 4.23
CA LEU A 105 -10.46 10.02 5.44
C LEU A 105 -9.19 9.16 5.57
N PHE A 106 -8.70 8.56 4.48
CA PHE A 106 -7.35 7.98 4.53
C PHE A 106 -6.29 9.09 4.57
N LYS A 107 -6.01 9.59 5.77
CA LYS A 107 -4.80 10.37 6.05
C LYS A 107 -3.69 9.38 6.36
N PHE A 108 -2.68 9.34 5.50
CA PHE A 108 -1.48 8.55 5.75
C PHE A 108 -0.89 8.94 7.13
N PRO A 109 -0.60 7.99 8.02
CA PRO A 109 -0.02 8.29 9.32
C PRO A 109 1.42 8.77 9.13
N SER A 110 1.62 10.08 9.27
CA SER A 110 2.92 10.73 9.06
C SER A 110 3.98 10.25 10.05
N GLU A 111 3.58 9.60 11.15
CA GLU A 111 4.46 8.91 12.07
C GLU A 111 5.28 7.80 11.38
N LEU A 112 4.75 7.17 10.32
CA LEU A 112 5.48 6.16 9.54
C LEU A 112 6.64 6.74 8.73
N LEU A 113 6.64 8.05 8.45
CA LEU A 113 7.73 8.73 7.74
C LEU A 113 9.07 8.60 8.46
N ASN A 114 9.00 8.60 9.78
CA ASN A 114 10.18 8.62 10.65
C ASN A 114 10.54 7.23 11.16
N CYS A 115 9.84 6.17 10.73
CA CYS A 115 10.18 4.80 11.11
C CYS A 115 11.58 4.47 10.59
N PRO A 116 12.55 4.16 11.47
CA PRO A 116 13.96 4.10 11.08
C PRO A 116 14.26 2.93 10.13
N VAL A 117 13.49 1.84 10.23
CA VAL A 117 13.76 0.57 9.55
C VAL A 117 12.67 0.15 8.56
N LEU A 118 11.62 0.96 8.37
CA LEU A 118 10.51 0.65 7.47
C LEU A 118 10.98 0.63 6.02
N LYS A 119 10.83 -0.54 5.38
CA LYS A 119 11.29 -0.82 4.01
C LYS A 119 10.16 -1.25 3.08
N THR A 120 9.07 -1.77 3.64
CA THR A 120 7.94 -2.28 2.88
C THR A 120 6.68 -1.54 3.26
N LEU A 121 5.97 -1.03 2.27
CA LEU A 121 4.68 -0.37 2.43
C LEU A 121 3.68 -0.98 1.46
N THR A 122 2.59 -1.50 2.00
CA THR A 122 1.46 -2.05 1.24
C THR A 122 0.21 -1.28 1.63
N ILE A 123 -0.49 -0.73 0.64
CA ILE A 123 -1.77 -0.05 0.78
C ILE A 123 -2.68 -0.53 -0.35
N ARG A 124 -3.50 -1.55 -0.07
CA ARG A 124 -4.42 -2.19 -1.03
C ARG A 124 -5.86 -1.98 -0.59
N ASN A 125 -6.78 -1.94 -1.56
CA ASN A 125 -8.21 -1.85 -1.30
C ASN A 125 -8.59 -0.69 -0.34
N ALA A 126 -7.88 0.44 -0.45
CA ALA A 126 -8.06 1.61 0.40
C ALA A 126 -8.78 2.76 -0.33
N GLY A 127 -9.16 2.55 -1.60
CA GLY A 127 -9.82 3.56 -2.42
C GLY A 127 -8.93 4.77 -2.73
N LEU A 128 -7.60 4.62 -2.67
CA LEU A 128 -6.68 5.71 -2.97
C LEU A 128 -6.89 6.23 -4.39
N ARG A 129 -7.07 7.54 -4.55
CA ARG A 129 -7.07 8.22 -5.86
C ARG A 129 -5.69 8.72 -6.28
N GLN A 130 -4.78 8.85 -5.32
CA GLN A 130 -3.39 9.25 -5.52
C GLN A 130 -2.50 8.67 -4.43
N ILE A 131 -1.21 8.52 -4.71
CA ILE A 131 -0.22 8.18 -3.69
C ILE A 131 -0.03 9.43 -2.79
N PRO A 132 -0.14 9.30 -1.45
CA PRO A 132 0.11 10.42 -0.55
C PRO A 132 1.54 10.96 -0.68
N GLU A 133 1.71 12.28 -0.70
CA GLU A 133 3.02 12.96 -0.80
C GLU A 133 4.01 12.52 0.30
N ASP A 134 3.49 12.16 1.46
CA ASP A 134 4.29 11.62 2.56
C ASP A 134 4.98 10.31 2.18
N VAL A 135 4.31 9.40 1.46
CA VAL A 135 4.93 8.15 0.98
C VAL A 135 6.17 8.47 0.11
N LEU A 136 6.12 9.54 -0.68
CA LEU A 136 7.22 9.98 -1.54
C LEU A 136 8.43 10.52 -0.76
N LYS A 137 8.30 10.76 0.55
CA LYS A 137 9.42 11.14 1.43
C LYS A 137 10.15 9.94 2.02
N MET A 138 9.60 8.72 1.88
CA MET A 138 10.14 7.49 2.46
C MET A 138 11.33 6.93 1.64
N ARG A 139 12.45 7.64 1.61
CA ARG A 139 13.61 7.34 0.74
C ARG A 139 14.30 5.98 0.99
N ARG A 140 13.96 5.28 2.08
CA ARG A 140 14.48 3.95 2.42
C ARG A 140 13.60 2.81 1.90
N LEU A 141 12.44 3.12 1.35
CA LEU A 141 11.48 2.14 0.89
C LEU A 141 12.09 1.27 -0.22
N ARG A 142 11.97 -0.05 -0.06
CA ARG A 142 12.43 -1.08 -1.00
C ARG A 142 11.27 -1.77 -1.71
N ALA A 143 10.11 -1.83 -1.08
CA ALA A 143 8.90 -2.40 -1.67
C ALA A 143 7.71 -1.48 -1.43
N LEU A 144 7.01 -1.13 -2.50
CA LEU A 144 5.78 -0.36 -2.50
C LEU A 144 4.71 -1.15 -3.22
N ASP A 145 3.60 -1.42 -2.55
CA ASP A 145 2.41 -2.01 -3.14
C ASP A 145 1.23 -1.07 -2.91
N VAL A 146 0.67 -0.53 -4.00
CA VAL A 146 -0.54 0.31 -4.01
C VAL A 146 -1.62 -0.30 -4.90
N SER A 147 -1.59 -1.62 -5.08
CA SER A 147 -2.49 -2.31 -5.99
C SER A 147 -3.95 -2.25 -5.51
N CYS A 148 -4.89 -2.50 -6.41
CA CYS A 148 -6.32 -2.58 -6.09
C CYS A 148 -6.82 -1.28 -5.44
N ASN A 149 -6.49 -0.13 -6.04
CA ASN A 149 -6.97 1.19 -5.64
C ASN A 149 -7.65 1.86 -6.85
N ARG A 150 -7.80 3.19 -6.82
CA ARG A 150 -8.41 4.00 -7.89
C ARG A 150 -7.44 5.10 -8.35
N ILE A 151 -6.14 4.80 -8.33
CA ILE A 151 -5.09 5.77 -8.63
C ILE A 151 -5.10 6.06 -10.13
N SER A 152 -5.37 7.31 -10.50
CA SER A 152 -5.45 7.73 -11.90
C SER A 152 -4.12 8.24 -12.46
N CYS A 153 -3.22 8.69 -11.60
CA CYS A 153 -1.87 9.12 -11.97
C CYS A 153 -0.86 8.85 -10.86
N LEU A 154 0.39 8.58 -11.26
CA LEU A 154 1.51 8.56 -10.33
C LEU A 154 2.12 9.97 -10.22
N PRO A 155 2.43 10.47 -9.01
CA PRO A 155 3.07 11.77 -8.84
C PRO A 155 4.52 11.75 -9.35
N SER A 156 5.01 12.88 -9.85
CA SER A 156 6.41 13.02 -10.29
C SER A 156 7.42 12.74 -9.16
N GLY A 157 7.01 12.94 -7.92
CA GLY A 157 7.79 12.60 -6.73
C GLY A 157 8.12 11.10 -6.59
N ILE A 158 7.47 10.20 -7.35
CA ILE A 158 7.76 8.75 -7.31
C ILE A 158 9.25 8.45 -7.56
N GLY A 159 9.92 9.25 -8.38
CA GLY A 159 11.36 9.11 -8.68
C GLY A 159 12.29 9.37 -7.49
N SER A 160 11.77 9.89 -6.37
CA SER A 160 12.53 10.08 -5.13
C SER A 160 12.85 8.75 -4.42
N LEU A 161 12.06 7.69 -4.66
CA LEU A 161 12.14 6.40 -4.00
C LEU A 161 13.28 5.54 -4.57
N ARG A 162 14.49 6.08 -4.67
CA ARG A 162 15.65 5.48 -5.38
C ARG A 162 16.12 4.12 -4.85
N GLN A 163 15.63 3.69 -3.69
CA GLN A 163 15.92 2.38 -3.11
C GLN A 163 14.88 1.30 -3.46
N LEU A 164 13.82 1.68 -4.19
CA LEU A 164 12.73 0.78 -4.55
C LEU A 164 13.24 -0.32 -5.48
N VAL A 165 12.91 -1.56 -5.12
CA VAL A 165 13.24 -2.80 -5.84
C VAL A 165 11.97 -3.46 -6.36
N TYR A 166 10.87 -3.34 -5.62
CA TYR A 166 9.55 -3.86 -5.98
C TYR A 166 8.53 -2.72 -6.00
N PHE A 167 7.83 -2.58 -7.11
CA PHE A 167 6.69 -1.66 -7.22
C PHE A 167 5.50 -2.37 -7.85
N ASN A 168 4.41 -2.44 -7.10
CA ASN A 168 3.12 -2.95 -7.58
C ASN A 168 2.08 -1.83 -7.54
N ALA A 169 1.58 -1.46 -8.71
CA ALA A 169 0.47 -0.54 -8.89
C ALA A 169 -0.61 -1.16 -9.79
N ALA A 170 -0.73 -2.49 -9.77
CA ALA A 170 -1.76 -3.21 -10.51
C ALA A 170 -3.18 -2.85 -10.05
N ASP A 171 -4.17 -3.09 -10.92
CA ASP A 171 -5.59 -2.88 -10.64
C ASP A 171 -5.87 -1.45 -10.13
N ASN A 172 -5.55 -0.48 -10.98
CA ASN A 172 -5.74 0.95 -10.76
C ASN A 172 -6.30 1.60 -12.05
N ASP A 173 -6.37 2.94 -12.09
CA ASP A 173 -6.90 3.70 -13.23
C ASP A 173 -5.79 4.45 -13.99
N LEU A 174 -4.53 3.98 -13.94
CA LEU A 174 -3.39 4.68 -14.53
C LEU A 174 -3.51 4.72 -16.05
N LYS A 175 -3.43 5.92 -16.63
CA LYS A 175 -3.41 6.14 -18.09
C LYS A 175 -2.02 6.42 -18.64
N GLU A 176 -1.21 7.10 -17.83
CA GLU A 176 0.14 7.54 -18.18
C GLU A 176 1.06 7.36 -16.97
N LEU A 177 2.36 7.27 -17.23
CA LEU A 177 3.40 7.16 -16.21
C LEU A 177 4.31 8.39 -16.27
N PRO A 178 4.68 8.98 -15.12
CA PRO A 178 5.61 10.11 -15.10
C PRO A 178 7.01 9.62 -15.51
N LEU A 179 7.72 10.42 -16.32
CA LEU A 179 9.11 10.13 -16.73
C LEU A 179 10.05 9.93 -15.52
N GLN A 180 9.74 10.54 -14.38
CA GLN A 180 10.49 10.40 -13.14
C GLN A 180 10.49 8.97 -12.59
N LEU A 181 9.53 8.12 -12.98
CA LEU A 181 9.56 6.70 -12.66
C LEU A 181 10.84 6.03 -13.18
N GLY A 182 11.42 6.53 -14.28
CA GLY A 182 12.71 6.08 -14.81
C GLY A 182 13.91 6.36 -13.89
N SER A 183 13.74 7.18 -12.85
CA SER A 183 14.79 7.41 -11.84
C SER A 183 14.99 6.20 -10.91
N LEU A 184 14.07 5.24 -10.90
CA LEU A 184 14.10 4.05 -10.05
C LEU A 184 15.05 2.97 -10.60
N ARG A 185 16.34 3.30 -10.75
CA ARG A 185 17.36 2.42 -11.38
C ARG A 185 17.61 1.09 -10.64
N LYS A 186 17.14 0.95 -9.40
CA LYS A 186 17.22 -0.28 -8.60
C LYS A 186 15.96 -1.16 -8.72
N LEU A 187 14.94 -0.70 -9.44
CA LEU A 187 13.69 -1.40 -9.59
C LEU A 187 13.92 -2.69 -10.39
N GLN A 188 13.52 -3.82 -9.82
CA GLN A 188 13.65 -5.14 -10.42
C GLN A 188 12.29 -5.72 -10.80
N ILE A 189 11.24 -5.38 -10.06
CA ILE A 189 9.88 -5.88 -10.31
C ILE A 189 8.95 -4.68 -10.43
N LEU A 190 8.31 -4.55 -11.57
CA LEU A 190 7.28 -3.55 -11.85
C LEU A 190 6.01 -4.26 -12.30
N ASN A 191 4.95 -4.13 -11.50
CA ASN A 191 3.62 -4.62 -11.87
C ASN A 191 2.67 -3.44 -12.07
N LEU A 192 2.15 -3.33 -13.29
CA LEU A 192 1.22 -2.31 -13.76
C LEU A 192 -0.01 -2.95 -14.41
N SER A 193 -0.27 -4.25 -14.18
CA SER A 193 -1.40 -4.94 -14.80
C SER A 193 -2.75 -4.37 -14.40
N GLY A 194 -3.78 -4.51 -15.23
CA GLY A 194 -5.13 -4.05 -14.89
C GLY A 194 -5.21 -2.53 -14.75
N ASN A 195 -4.62 -1.79 -15.69
CA ASN A 195 -4.67 -0.34 -15.76
C ASN A 195 -5.21 0.09 -17.14
N LYS A 196 -5.04 1.36 -17.52
CA LYS A 196 -5.51 1.94 -18.79
C LYS A 196 -4.35 2.58 -19.57
N ILE A 197 -3.16 1.99 -19.44
CA ILE A 197 -1.93 2.54 -20.02
C ILE A 197 -1.93 2.29 -21.52
N GLY A 198 -1.89 3.37 -22.31
CA GLY A 198 -1.80 3.30 -23.78
C GLY A 198 -0.36 3.29 -24.30
N SER A 199 0.58 3.84 -23.54
CA SER A 199 2.01 3.86 -23.90
C SER A 199 2.89 4.06 -22.67
N LEU A 200 4.11 3.53 -22.72
CA LEU A 200 5.16 3.78 -21.73
C LEU A 200 6.16 4.85 -22.21
N GLY A 201 6.03 5.37 -23.42
CA GLY A 201 7.03 6.25 -24.03
C GLY A 201 8.42 5.60 -24.03
N ASN A 202 9.45 6.35 -23.63
CA ASN A 202 10.83 5.87 -23.49
C ASN A 202 11.19 5.50 -22.03
N LEU A 203 10.20 5.32 -21.15
CA LEU A 203 10.41 5.03 -19.73
C LEU A 203 11.33 3.82 -19.50
N LEU A 204 11.14 2.76 -20.30
CA LEU A 204 11.86 1.50 -20.13
C LEU A 204 13.37 1.63 -20.38
N GLU A 205 13.81 2.58 -21.22
CA GLU A 205 15.23 2.83 -21.46
C GLU A 205 16.00 3.19 -20.17
N SER A 206 15.30 3.74 -19.18
CA SER A 206 15.89 4.15 -17.90
C SER A 206 15.87 3.06 -16.83
N LEU A 207 14.99 2.05 -16.96
CA LEU A 207 14.76 0.99 -15.96
C LEU A 207 15.69 -0.22 -16.18
N VAL A 208 16.97 0.03 -16.39
CA VAL A 208 17.99 -0.99 -16.77
C VAL A 208 18.17 -2.16 -15.79
N GLY A 209 17.69 -2.02 -14.55
CA GLY A 209 17.72 -3.07 -13.52
C GLY A 209 16.48 -3.97 -13.50
N LEU A 210 15.51 -3.74 -14.39
CA LEU A 210 14.23 -4.42 -14.38
C LEU A 210 14.39 -5.89 -14.80
N LYS A 211 13.83 -6.78 -13.98
CA LYS A 211 13.84 -8.24 -14.17
C LYS A 211 12.46 -8.80 -14.50
N LYS A 212 11.41 -8.23 -13.94
CA LYS A 212 10.03 -8.65 -14.15
C LYS A 212 9.15 -7.45 -14.43
N LEU A 213 8.46 -7.48 -15.57
CA LEU A 213 7.52 -6.45 -15.99
C LEU A 213 6.18 -7.08 -16.30
N ASN A 214 5.11 -6.60 -15.66
CA ASN A 214 3.76 -7.01 -16.00
C ASN A 214 2.94 -5.80 -16.42
N LEU A 215 2.47 -5.83 -17.67
CA LEU A 215 1.62 -4.83 -18.32
C LEU A 215 0.31 -5.44 -18.81
N SER A 216 -0.04 -6.65 -18.34
CA SER A 216 -1.24 -7.34 -18.80
C SER A 216 -2.52 -6.57 -18.44
N GLY A 217 -3.57 -6.60 -19.25
CA GLY A 217 -4.80 -5.86 -18.95
C GLY A 217 -4.59 -4.34 -18.99
N ASN A 218 -3.99 -3.85 -20.07
CA ASN A 218 -3.83 -2.42 -20.37
C ASN A 218 -4.38 -2.13 -21.77
N CYS A 219 -4.10 -0.94 -22.32
CA CYS A 219 -4.57 -0.51 -23.63
C CYS A 219 -3.40 -0.27 -24.59
N LEU A 220 -2.34 -1.08 -24.50
CA LEU A 220 -1.16 -0.91 -25.36
C LEU A 220 -1.49 -1.34 -26.78
N GLU A 221 -1.35 -0.42 -27.73
CA GLU A 221 -1.53 -0.70 -29.16
C GLU A 221 -0.25 -1.23 -29.84
N LYS A 222 0.90 -1.00 -29.20
CA LYS A 222 2.23 -1.33 -29.73
C LYS A 222 3.14 -1.91 -28.65
N LEU A 223 4.15 -2.66 -29.06
CA LEU A 223 5.21 -3.06 -28.15
C LEU A 223 5.90 -1.80 -27.54
N PRO A 224 6.15 -1.80 -26.21
CA PRO A 224 6.82 -0.69 -25.57
C PRO A 224 8.22 -0.39 -26.16
N ILE A 225 8.49 0.89 -26.41
CA ILE A 225 9.82 1.35 -26.83
C ILE A 225 10.81 1.16 -25.68
N GLY A 226 12.04 0.77 -26.01
CA GLY A 226 13.12 0.60 -25.04
C GLY A 226 13.21 -0.77 -24.37
N LEU A 227 12.40 -1.75 -24.79
CA LEU A 227 12.53 -3.15 -24.30
C LEU A 227 13.93 -3.72 -24.55
N ASN A 228 14.56 -3.36 -25.66
CA ASN A 228 15.95 -3.69 -26.00
C ASN A 228 17.00 -3.16 -25.00
N SER A 229 16.65 -2.17 -24.18
CA SER A 229 17.54 -1.64 -23.14
C SER A 229 17.49 -2.46 -21.84
N LEU A 230 16.51 -3.35 -21.69
CA LEU A 230 16.26 -4.11 -20.47
C LEU A 230 17.05 -5.43 -20.45
N ASN A 231 18.39 -5.33 -20.44
CA ASN A 231 19.32 -6.47 -20.51
C ASN A 231 19.22 -7.47 -19.33
N GLN A 232 18.48 -7.13 -18.27
CA GLN A 232 18.26 -7.98 -17.10
C GLN A 232 16.84 -8.57 -17.04
N LEU A 233 16.00 -8.30 -18.03
CA LEU A 233 14.60 -8.70 -17.98
C LEU A 233 14.47 -10.20 -18.23
N GLU A 234 13.92 -10.89 -17.23
CA GLU A 234 13.75 -12.35 -17.19
C GLU A 234 12.31 -12.73 -17.56
N ARG A 235 11.34 -11.85 -17.28
CA ARG A 235 9.92 -12.09 -17.52
C ARG A 235 9.19 -10.82 -17.89
N ILE A 236 8.41 -10.90 -18.95
CA ILE A 236 7.48 -9.87 -19.39
C ILE A 236 6.09 -10.49 -19.61
N GLN A 237 5.04 -9.76 -19.26
CA GLN A 237 3.65 -10.17 -19.49
C GLN A 237 2.88 -9.02 -20.14
N LEU A 238 2.32 -9.28 -21.33
CA LEU A 238 1.58 -8.31 -22.16
C LEU A 238 0.15 -8.77 -22.49
N ALA A 239 -0.33 -9.87 -21.92
CA ALA A 239 -1.64 -10.43 -22.23
C ALA A 239 -2.78 -9.41 -22.01
N TYR A 240 -3.87 -9.51 -22.75
CA TYR A 240 -5.01 -8.58 -22.63
C TYR A 240 -4.60 -7.11 -22.84
N ASN A 241 -3.95 -6.84 -23.97
CA ASN A 241 -3.73 -5.50 -24.52
C ASN A 241 -4.35 -5.42 -25.92
N ASP A 242 -4.28 -4.27 -26.57
CA ASP A 242 -4.82 -4.00 -27.91
C ASP A 242 -3.70 -4.01 -28.98
N LEU A 243 -2.71 -4.91 -28.81
CA LEU A 243 -1.51 -4.93 -29.66
C LEU A 243 -1.87 -5.17 -31.13
N SER A 244 -1.16 -4.49 -32.03
CA SER A 244 -1.30 -4.72 -33.46
C SER A 244 -0.95 -6.16 -33.83
N ALA A 245 -1.54 -6.71 -34.90
CA ALA A 245 -1.23 -8.08 -35.36
C ALA A 245 0.28 -8.28 -35.66
N GLU A 246 0.98 -7.22 -36.08
CA GLU A 246 2.43 -7.24 -36.29
C GLU A 246 3.18 -7.39 -34.96
N ASP A 247 2.79 -6.62 -33.94
CA ASP A 247 3.34 -6.69 -32.59
C ASP A 247 2.99 -8.01 -31.88
N GLU A 248 1.78 -8.54 -32.11
CA GLU A 248 1.36 -9.86 -31.64
C GLU A 248 2.20 -10.97 -32.28
N ALA A 249 2.45 -10.91 -33.59
CA ALA A 249 3.29 -11.89 -34.27
C ALA A 249 4.73 -11.90 -33.73
N VAL A 250 5.35 -10.72 -33.55
CA VAL A 250 6.66 -10.58 -32.91
C VAL A 250 6.65 -11.21 -31.50
N TRP A 251 5.56 -11.01 -30.76
CA TRP A 251 5.39 -11.52 -29.42
C TRP A 251 5.19 -13.04 -29.36
N GLU A 252 4.35 -13.61 -30.23
CA GLU A 252 4.04 -15.04 -30.30
C GLU A 252 5.20 -15.87 -30.85
N GLU A 253 5.86 -15.39 -31.90
CA GLU A 253 7.00 -16.07 -32.52
C GLU A 253 8.25 -16.03 -31.62
N GLY A 254 8.23 -15.15 -30.61
CA GLY A 254 9.40 -14.89 -29.78
C GLY A 254 10.56 -14.28 -30.56
N ASP A 255 10.32 -13.74 -31.76
CA ASP A 255 11.33 -13.08 -32.59
C ASP A 255 11.62 -11.69 -32.05
N PHE A 256 12.34 -11.70 -30.94
CA PHE A 256 12.91 -10.51 -30.35
C PHE A 256 14.37 -10.38 -30.77
N SER A 257 14.74 -10.71 -32.01
CA SER A 257 16.11 -10.58 -32.54
C SER A 257 16.70 -9.16 -32.39
N GLN A 258 15.85 -8.15 -32.22
CA GLN A 258 16.22 -6.75 -31.91
C GLN A 258 16.36 -6.45 -30.40
N ILE A 259 15.99 -7.38 -29.51
CA ILE A 259 16.05 -7.29 -28.05
C ILE A 259 17.12 -8.29 -27.56
N PRO A 260 18.29 -7.81 -27.11
CA PRO A 260 19.43 -8.70 -26.87
C PRO A 260 19.17 -9.74 -25.75
N GLY A 261 19.42 -11.01 -26.05
CA GLY A 261 20.11 -11.92 -25.12
C GLY A 261 19.31 -12.77 -24.14
N HIS A 262 17.98 -12.94 -24.25
CA HIS A 262 17.24 -13.78 -23.29
C HIS A 262 16.25 -14.77 -23.91
N GLN A 263 16.21 -15.97 -23.33
CA GLN A 263 15.09 -16.90 -23.44
C GLN A 263 14.01 -16.42 -22.47
N TRP A 264 13.04 -15.69 -23.00
CA TRP A 264 11.91 -15.17 -22.25
C TRP A 264 10.96 -16.31 -21.84
N HIS A 265 10.54 -16.33 -20.57
CA HIS A 265 9.46 -17.21 -20.13
C HIS A 265 8.11 -16.49 -20.24
N PHE A 266 7.46 -16.68 -21.39
CA PHE A 266 6.11 -16.17 -21.64
C PHE A 266 5.06 -16.97 -20.86
N SER A 267 4.03 -16.28 -20.40
CA SER A 267 2.78 -16.91 -19.95
C SER A 267 1.65 -16.25 -20.72
N PHE A 268 0.97 -17.06 -21.54
CA PHE A 268 -0.27 -16.73 -22.22
C PHE A 268 -1.43 -16.64 -21.24
#